data_AF-A0A2P4X8P3-F1
#
_entry.id   AF-A0A2P4X8P3-F1
#
_cell.length_a   1.000
_cell.length_b   1.000
_cell.length_c   1.000
_cell.angle_alpha   90.00
_cell.angle_beta   90.00
_cell.angle_gamma   90.00
#
_symmetry.space_group_name_H-M   'P 1'
#
loop_
_entity.id
_entity.type
_entity.pdbx_description
1 polymer ?
#
loop_
_entity_poly.entity_id
_entity_poly.type
_entity_poly.pdbx_seq_one_letter_code
_entity_poly.pdbx_strand_id
1 'polypeptide(L)'
;MQEVLTARRLFQRSGVRLSAKETQDLNRRFAEGYKVLQDVPEAKEDLAALQHKLDTYYKTLQKMGLMDHQVPYIPWWTIHDVLGSALYGLLILLLASIPSFILNAPVGILARYVANTAQKKALEGSKVKVMARDVVLSKKIQFSIVAVPLLWLMYLAAAVAFTDWYWSSIMLLMVSFPLFSFFGVRSVEAGMIELKTVRPLFYRLLPTYKATQDELPRQRAELQKEVREFVKKYSPHLGKLAEPKKLDWSEYMHERSVVLAEKAKLQESIPPPPPVRDEEDGEERREGEAEDEISSPMPTITKFHDISILGKSEKSVVDLAGLERSMSCPPGYQELAEEVAKQRQGSV
;
A
#
# COMPACT_ATOMS: atom_id res chain seq x y z
N MET A 1 -2.26 -0.43 -11.67
CA MET A 1 -2.75 -1.05 -10.41
C MET A 1 -3.06 -0.01 -9.34
N GLN A 2 -2.14 0.91 -8.99
CA GLN A 2 -2.39 1.91 -7.94
C GLN A 2 -3.57 2.86 -8.27
N GLU A 3 -3.70 3.28 -9.53
CA GLU A 3 -4.80 4.13 -10.01
C GLU A 3 -6.17 3.49 -9.81
N VAL A 4 -6.32 2.19 -10.12
CA VAL A 4 -7.56 1.43 -9.95
C VAL A 4 -7.98 1.40 -8.47
N LEU A 5 -7.02 1.24 -7.56
CA LEU A 5 -7.28 1.27 -6.12
C LEU A 5 -7.66 2.68 -5.64
N THR A 6 -7.07 3.72 -6.21
CA THR A 6 -7.43 5.12 -5.92
C THR A 6 -8.82 5.47 -6.44
N ALA A 7 -9.16 5.07 -7.67
CA ALA A 7 -10.50 5.22 -8.23
C ALA A 7 -11.56 4.55 -7.36
N ARG A 8 -11.31 3.32 -6.88
CA ARG A 8 -12.21 2.64 -5.94
C ARG A 8 -12.44 3.45 -4.66
N ARG A 9 -11.37 3.97 -4.04
CA ARG A 9 -11.46 4.76 -2.80
C ARG A 9 -12.31 6.01 -3.00
N LEU A 10 -12.15 6.70 -4.13
CA LEU A 10 -12.91 7.90 -4.48
C LEU A 10 -14.37 7.57 -4.81
N PHE A 11 -14.63 6.45 -5.46
CA PHE A 11 -16.00 6.02 -5.79
C PHE A 11 -16.87 5.83 -4.53
N GLN A 12 -16.31 5.19 -3.50
CA GLN A 12 -16.98 4.92 -2.23
C GLN A 12 -17.57 6.21 -1.61
N ARG A 13 -18.79 6.13 -1.07
CA ARG A 13 -19.40 7.25 -0.35
C ARG A 13 -18.63 7.51 0.95
N SER A 14 -18.32 8.77 1.21
CA SER A 14 -17.69 9.20 2.46
C SER A 14 -18.55 8.76 3.65
N GLY A 15 -17.94 8.20 4.70
CA GLY A 15 -18.63 7.71 5.90
C GLY A 15 -19.21 6.29 5.82
N VAL A 16 -19.22 5.62 4.65
CA VAL A 16 -19.68 4.23 4.54
C VAL A 16 -18.55 3.26 4.86
N ARG A 17 -18.76 2.39 5.85
CA ARG A 17 -17.82 1.33 6.23
C ARG A 17 -18.16 0.05 5.51
N LEU A 18 -17.27 -0.39 4.62
CA LEU A 18 -17.38 -1.69 3.96
C LEU A 18 -16.70 -2.76 4.80
N SER A 19 -17.30 -3.94 4.87
CA SER A 19 -16.66 -5.15 5.37
C SER A 19 -15.43 -5.50 4.51
N ALA A 20 -14.51 -6.29 5.06
CA ALA A 20 -13.34 -6.77 4.31
C ALA A 20 -13.76 -7.53 3.04
N LYS A 21 -14.84 -8.32 3.13
CA LYS A 21 -15.40 -9.08 2.00
C LYS A 21 -15.93 -8.14 0.90
N GLU A 22 -16.66 -7.09 1.29
CA GLU A 22 -17.21 -6.10 0.35
C GLU A 22 -16.10 -5.24 -0.28
N THR A 23 -15.06 -4.90 0.50
CA THR A 23 -13.90 -4.18 -0.01
C THR A 23 -13.14 -5.01 -1.04
N GLN A 24 -12.95 -6.30 -0.78
CA GLN A 24 -12.32 -7.22 -1.72
C GLN A 24 -13.16 -7.41 -2.99
N ASP A 25 -14.47 -7.57 -2.84
CA ASP A 25 -15.42 -7.64 -3.96
C ASP A 25 -15.32 -6.40 -4.85
N LEU A 26 -15.35 -5.21 -4.25
CA LEU A 26 -15.24 -3.95 -4.97
C LEU A 26 -13.87 -3.77 -5.63
N ASN A 27 -12.77 -4.11 -4.94
CA ASN A 27 -11.43 -4.12 -5.54
C ASN A 27 -11.39 -5.00 -6.80
N ARG A 28 -12.00 -6.19 -6.74
CA ARG A 28 -12.04 -7.12 -7.86
C ARG A 28 -12.90 -6.59 -9.02
N ARG A 29 -14.05 -5.97 -8.73
CA ARG A 29 -14.89 -5.31 -9.75
C ARG A 29 -14.16 -4.20 -10.48
N PHE A 30 -13.47 -3.34 -9.76
CA PHE A 30 -12.68 -2.26 -10.37
C PHE A 30 -11.52 -2.82 -11.21
N ALA A 31 -10.85 -3.88 -10.76
CA ALA A 31 -9.79 -4.53 -11.52
C ALA A 31 -10.30 -5.21 -12.81
N GLU A 32 -11.42 -5.93 -12.74
CA GLU A 32 -12.02 -6.58 -13.90
C GLU A 32 -12.69 -5.57 -14.84
N GLY A 33 -13.34 -4.55 -14.30
CA GLY A 33 -13.95 -3.46 -15.06
C GLY A 33 -12.92 -2.66 -15.84
N TYR A 34 -11.76 -2.38 -15.25
CA TYR A 34 -10.63 -1.77 -15.96
C TYR A 34 -10.24 -2.56 -17.21
N LYS A 35 -10.11 -3.88 -17.10
CA LYS A 35 -9.78 -4.74 -18.25
C LYS A 35 -10.86 -4.72 -19.34
N VAL A 36 -12.15 -4.69 -18.96
CA VAL A 36 -13.25 -4.60 -19.94
C VAL A 36 -13.22 -3.25 -20.66
N LEU A 37 -13.00 -2.16 -19.93
CA LEU A 37 -12.98 -0.82 -20.50
C LEU A 37 -11.77 -0.55 -21.38
N GLN A 38 -10.66 -1.27 -21.19
CA GLN A 38 -9.51 -1.21 -22.09
C GLN A 38 -9.82 -1.74 -23.50
N ASP A 39 -10.79 -2.65 -23.64
CA ASP A 39 -11.19 -3.21 -24.93
C ASP A 39 -12.15 -2.29 -25.71
N VAL A 40 -12.76 -1.31 -25.05
CA VAL A 40 -13.73 -0.38 -25.67
C VAL A 40 -13.00 0.91 -26.09
N PRO A 41 -12.95 1.25 -27.39
CA PRO A 41 -12.14 2.37 -27.89
C PRO A 41 -12.57 3.73 -27.32
N GLU A 42 -13.88 4.02 -27.25
CA GLU A 42 -14.40 5.25 -26.64
C GLU A 42 -14.06 5.35 -25.15
N ALA A 43 -14.09 4.22 -24.43
CA ALA A 43 -13.78 4.20 -23.01
C ALA A 43 -12.29 4.34 -22.74
N LYS A 44 -11.43 3.89 -23.66
CA LYS A 44 -9.97 3.91 -23.50
C LYS A 44 -9.41 5.33 -23.43
N GLU A 45 -9.92 6.25 -24.25
CA GLU A 45 -9.48 7.66 -24.25
C GLU A 45 -9.90 8.36 -22.96
N ASP A 46 -11.18 8.26 -22.58
CA ASP A 46 -11.70 8.83 -21.34
C ASP A 46 -11.01 8.21 -20.11
N LEU A 47 -10.70 6.92 -20.16
CA LEU A 47 -9.98 6.21 -19.10
C LEU A 47 -8.55 6.73 -18.96
N ALA A 48 -7.82 6.93 -20.06
CA ALA A 48 -6.46 7.46 -20.01
C ALA A 48 -6.41 8.88 -19.41
N ALA A 49 -7.37 9.74 -19.76
CA ALA A 49 -7.50 11.07 -19.19
C ALA A 49 -7.77 11.01 -17.67
N LEU A 50 -8.67 10.12 -17.23
CA LEU A 50 -8.98 9.91 -15.82
C LEU A 50 -7.79 9.33 -15.04
N GLN A 51 -7.05 8.38 -15.64
CA GLN A 51 -5.85 7.80 -15.05
C GLN A 51 -4.78 8.86 -14.79
N HIS A 52 -4.55 9.77 -15.76
CA HIS A 52 -3.59 10.86 -15.59
C HIS A 52 -3.96 11.77 -14.42
N LYS A 53 -5.24 12.12 -14.26
CA LYS A 53 -5.72 12.91 -13.10
C LYS A 53 -5.55 12.17 -11.78
N LEU A 54 -5.88 10.87 -11.74
CA LEU A 54 -5.72 10.01 -10.55
C LEU A 54 -4.24 9.87 -10.14
N ASP A 55 -3.34 9.69 -11.10
CA ASP A 55 -1.90 9.61 -10.87
C ASP A 55 -1.34 10.95 -10.37
N THR A 56 -1.74 12.07 -10.99
CA THR A 56 -1.35 13.41 -10.55
C THR A 56 -1.79 13.68 -9.11
N TYR A 57 -3.04 13.34 -8.78
CA TYR A 57 -3.57 13.43 -7.42
C TYR A 57 -2.77 12.56 -6.45
N TYR A 58 -2.53 11.30 -6.79
CA TYR A 58 -1.79 10.37 -5.95
C TYR A 58 -0.34 10.82 -5.71
N LYS A 59 0.37 11.27 -6.75
CA LYS A 59 1.71 11.84 -6.63
C LYS A 59 1.73 13.08 -5.74
N THR A 60 0.69 13.91 -5.83
CA THR A 60 0.54 15.09 -4.95
C THR A 60 0.38 14.66 -3.49
N LEU A 61 -0.48 13.67 -3.20
CA LEU A 61 -0.61 13.10 -1.85
C LEU A 61 0.72 12.54 -1.33
N GLN A 62 1.44 11.76 -2.14
CA GLN A 62 2.74 11.21 -1.76
C GLN A 62 3.78 12.30 -1.48
N LYS A 63 3.84 13.35 -2.32
CA LYS A 63 4.73 14.48 -2.13
C LYS A 63 4.45 15.20 -0.81
N MET A 64 3.18 15.32 -0.43
CA MET A 64 2.75 15.91 0.83
C MET A 64 2.85 14.94 2.02
N GLY A 65 3.13 13.66 1.80
CA GLY A 65 3.13 12.64 2.86
C GLY A 65 1.73 12.36 3.43
N LEU A 66 0.68 12.63 2.66
CA LEU A 66 -0.72 12.47 3.06
C LEU A 66 -1.31 11.16 2.55
N MET A 67 -2.23 10.59 3.33
CA MET A 67 -3.09 9.50 2.91
C MET A 67 -4.47 10.03 2.48
N ASP A 68 -5.13 9.38 1.52
CA ASP A 68 -6.44 9.83 1.02
C ASP A 68 -7.49 10.02 2.14
N HIS A 69 -7.49 9.15 3.14
CA HIS A 69 -8.42 9.25 4.28
C HIS A 69 -8.16 10.47 5.17
N GLN A 70 -6.97 11.07 5.13
CA GLN A 70 -6.62 12.26 5.90
C GLN A 70 -7.09 13.55 5.21
N VAL A 71 -7.29 13.52 3.89
CA VAL A 71 -7.62 14.71 3.07
C VAL A 71 -8.89 15.44 3.56
N PRO A 72 -9.99 14.77 3.92
CA PRO A 72 -11.17 15.43 4.46
C PRO A 72 -10.93 16.20 5.77
N TYR A 73 -9.88 15.84 6.51
CA TYR A 73 -9.56 16.41 7.82
C TYR A 73 -8.63 17.62 7.77
N ILE A 74 -7.98 17.86 6.62
CA ILE A 74 -7.01 18.95 6.44
C ILE A 74 -7.56 20.33 6.87
N PRO A 75 -8.82 20.71 6.53
CA PRO A 75 -9.36 22.00 6.95
C PRO A 75 -9.41 22.20 8.47
N TRP A 76 -9.50 21.11 9.22
CA TRP A 76 -9.65 21.09 10.68
C TRP A 76 -8.31 21.07 11.41
N TRP A 77 -7.19 20.94 10.68
CA TRP A 77 -5.86 20.90 11.28
C TRP A 77 -5.41 22.28 11.72
N THR A 78 -5.29 22.45 13.03
CA THR A 78 -4.77 23.66 13.67
C THR A 78 -3.27 23.54 13.91
N ILE A 79 -2.57 24.66 13.99
CA ILE A 79 -1.13 24.68 14.29
C ILE A 79 -0.80 24.09 15.66
N HIS A 80 -1.74 24.16 16.61
CA HIS A 80 -1.62 23.54 17.93
C HIS A 80 -1.62 22.01 17.85
N ASP A 81 -2.38 21.42 16.91
CA ASP A 81 -2.40 19.97 16.69
C ASP A 81 -1.06 19.50 16.11
N VAL A 82 -0.46 20.31 15.22
CA VAL A 82 0.87 20.08 14.66
C VAL A 82 1.92 20.09 15.77
N LEU A 83 1.93 21.13 16.62
CA LEU A 83 2.89 21.24 17.71
C LEU A 83 2.68 20.15 18.78
N GLY A 84 1.43 19.84 19.12
CA GLY A 84 1.08 18.83 20.11
C GLY A 84 1.50 17.42 19.68
N SER A 85 1.17 17.02 18.44
CA SER A 85 1.58 15.73 17.88
C SER A 85 3.10 15.62 17.72
N ALA A 86 3.76 16.69 17.25
CA ALA A 86 5.22 16.72 17.14
C ALA A 86 5.91 16.61 18.51
N LEU A 87 5.42 17.33 19.53
CA LEU A 87 5.96 17.26 20.88
C LEU A 87 5.72 15.87 21.50
N TYR A 88 4.52 15.33 21.36
CA TYR A 88 4.17 13.98 21.83
C TYR A 88 5.05 12.91 21.17
N GLY A 89 5.16 12.95 19.84
CA GLY A 89 6.02 12.05 19.08
C GLY A 89 7.49 12.18 19.47
N LEU A 90 7.98 13.41 19.68
CA LEU A 90 9.34 13.67 20.15
C LEU A 90 9.59 13.10 21.55
N LEU A 91 8.65 13.26 22.49
CA LEU A 91 8.78 12.71 23.84
C LEU A 91 8.82 11.18 23.83
N ILE A 92 7.95 10.52 23.05
CA ILE A 92 7.99 9.06 22.90
C ILE A 92 9.31 8.62 22.27
N LEU A 93 9.74 9.32 21.22
CA LEU A 93 10.98 9.02 20.52
C LEU A 93 12.19 9.14 21.46
N LEU A 94 12.28 10.24 22.20
CA LEU A 94 13.43 10.55 23.04
C LEU A 94 13.49 9.73 24.33
N LEU A 95 12.36 9.59 25.05
CA LEU A 95 12.34 8.96 26.37
C LEU A 95 12.25 7.43 26.31
N ALA A 96 11.57 6.88 25.31
CA ALA A 96 11.30 5.44 25.26
C ALA A 96 11.96 4.76 24.05
N SER A 97 11.82 5.35 22.87
CA SER A 97 12.21 4.72 21.61
C SER A 97 13.73 4.63 21.42
N ILE A 98 14.44 5.75 21.60
CA ILE A 98 15.89 5.82 21.41
C ILE A 98 16.64 4.95 22.44
N PRO A 99 16.37 5.04 23.76
CA PRO A 99 17.07 4.21 24.74
C PRO A 99 16.83 2.72 24.51
N SER A 100 15.60 2.32 24.20
CA SER A 100 15.28 0.92 23.91
C SER A 100 15.93 0.43 22.62
N PHE A 101 15.95 1.27 21.58
CA PHE A 101 16.60 0.94 20.32
C PHE A 101 18.10 0.73 20.53
N ILE A 102 18.78 1.62 21.27
CA ILE A 102 20.21 1.49 21.57
C ILE A 102 20.48 0.20 22.35
N LEU A 103 19.67 -0.08 23.39
CA LEU A 103 19.81 -1.29 24.19
C LEU A 103 19.58 -2.58 23.41
N ASN A 104 18.76 -2.58 22.36
CA ASN A 104 18.48 -3.78 21.55
C ASN A 104 19.18 -3.77 20.17
N ALA A 105 19.92 -2.72 19.84
CA ALA A 105 20.57 -2.54 18.54
C ALA A 105 21.51 -3.69 18.15
N PRO A 106 22.36 -4.23 19.05
CA PRO A 106 23.26 -5.34 18.71
C PRO A 106 22.49 -6.55 18.16
N VAL A 107 21.41 -6.95 18.83
CA VAL A 107 20.56 -8.07 18.38
C VAL A 107 19.87 -7.73 17.06
N GLY A 108 19.38 -6.50 16.90
CA GLY A 108 18.75 -6.05 15.65
C GLY A 108 19.68 -6.08 14.44
N ILE A 109 20.95 -5.69 14.63
CA ILE A 109 21.98 -5.71 13.59
C ILE A 109 22.33 -7.17 13.21
N LEU A 110 22.59 -8.02 14.21
CA LEU A 110 22.90 -9.44 13.97
C LEU A 110 21.72 -10.17 13.31
N ALA A 111 20.49 -9.95 13.77
CA ALA A 111 19.29 -10.53 13.19
C ALA A 111 19.13 -10.14 11.72
N ARG A 112 19.43 -8.87 11.37
CA ARG A 112 19.40 -8.40 9.97
C ARG A 112 20.45 -9.12 9.12
N TYR A 113 21.66 -9.30 9.63
CA TYR A 113 22.72 -10.01 8.91
C TYR A 113 22.34 -11.48 8.61
N VAL A 114 21.87 -12.21 9.64
CA VAL A 114 21.44 -13.61 9.51
C VAL A 114 20.26 -13.73 8.54
N ALA A 115 19.26 -12.85 8.67
CA ALA A 115 18.07 -12.89 7.83
C ALA A 115 18.38 -12.55 6.37
N ASN A 116 19.27 -11.60 6.10
CA ASN A 116 19.69 -11.25 4.73
C ASN A 116 20.44 -12.41 4.07
N THR A 117 21.26 -13.13 4.83
CA THR A 117 21.97 -14.32 4.32
C THR A 117 20.99 -15.42 3.94
N ALA A 118 19.99 -15.67 4.79
CA ALA A 118 18.92 -16.62 4.50
C ALA A 118 18.03 -16.20 3.31
N GLN A 119 17.78 -14.89 3.16
CA GLN A 119 17.03 -14.34 2.04
C GLN A 119 17.75 -14.58 0.71
N LYS A 120 19.06 -14.34 0.64
CA LYS A 120 19.86 -14.58 -0.57
C LYS A 120 19.79 -16.05 -0.98
N LYS A 121 19.99 -16.97 -0.04
CA LYS A 121 19.87 -18.41 -0.27
C LYS A 121 18.49 -18.83 -0.78
N ALA A 122 17.42 -18.21 -0.27
CA ALA A 122 16.05 -18.49 -0.71
C ALA A 122 15.74 -17.93 -2.12
N LEU A 123 16.29 -16.78 -2.45
CA LEU A 123 16.14 -16.16 -3.77
C LEU A 123 16.89 -16.94 -4.85
N GLU A 124 18.09 -17.44 -4.55
CA GLU A 124 18.90 -18.28 -5.44
C GLU A 124 18.22 -19.63 -5.75
N GLY A 125 17.50 -20.20 -4.77
CA GLY A 125 16.77 -21.46 -4.93
C GLY A 125 15.41 -21.35 -5.61
N SER A 126 14.89 -20.14 -5.87
CA SER A 126 13.54 -19.95 -6.41
C SER A 126 13.55 -19.58 -7.90
N LYS A 127 12.79 -20.33 -8.70
CA LYS A 127 12.55 -20.03 -10.12
C LYS A 127 11.77 -18.71 -10.32
N VAL A 128 11.01 -18.27 -9.30
CA VAL A 128 10.27 -17.00 -9.31
C VAL A 128 10.92 -16.04 -8.31
N LYS A 129 11.42 -14.91 -8.80
CA LYS A 129 12.15 -13.88 -8.04
C LYS A 129 11.22 -13.05 -7.13
N VAL A 130 10.45 -13.70 -6.27
CA VAL A 130 9.66 -13.02 -5.23
C VAL A 130 10.58 -12.61 -4.10
N MET A 131 10.49 -11.38 -3.60
CA MET A 131 11.42 -10.76 -2.62
C MET A 131 11.63 -11.51 -1.28
N ALA A 132 11.07 -12.70 -1.07
CA ALA A 132 11.29 -13.60 0.08
C ALA A 132 11.16 -12.89 1.45
N ARG A 133 10.24 -11.92 1.57
CA ARG A 133 10.06 -11.10 2.78
C ARG A 133 9.65 -11.93 4.01
N ASP A 134 8.89 -13.00 3.79
CA ASP A 134 8.45 -13.90 4.86
C ASP A 134 9.62 -14.69 5.47
N VAL A 135 10.57 -15.14 4.64
CA VAL A 135 11.80 -15.79 5.09
C VAL A 135 12.65 -14.84 5.95
N VAL A 136 12.73 -13.56 5.57
CA VAL A 136 13.45 -12.54 6.36
C VAL A 136 12.80 -12.37 7.73
N LEU A 137 11.47 -12.26 7.78
CA LEU A 137 10.75 -12.01 9.03
C LEU A 137 10.87 -13.20 9.98
N SER A 138 10.59 -14.41 9.49
CA SER A 138 10.71 -15.63 10.28
C SER A 138 12.12 -15.84 10.83
N LYS A 139 13.18 -15.57 10.05
CA LYS A 139 14.56 -15.68 10.50
C LYS A 139 14.93 -14.65 11.56
N LYS A 140 14.44 -13.42 11.45
CA LYS A 140 14.62 -12.40 12.51
C LYS A 140 13.96 -12.84 13.81
N ILE A 141 12.73 -13.34 13.76
CA ILE A 141 12.01 -13.80 14.95
C ILE A 141 12.73 -14.99 15.60
N GLN A 142 13.09 -16.02 14.82
CA GLN A 142 13.80 -17.20 15.31
C GLN A 142 15.12 -16.82 16.01
N PHE A 143 15.90 -15.92 15.40
CA PHE A 143 17.16 -15.46 15.99
C PHE A 143 16.92 -14.64 17.27
N SER A 144 15.97 -13.71 17.26
CA SER A 144 15.68 -12.84 18.40
C SER A 144 15.19 -13.59 19.65
N ILE A 145 14.45 -14.70 19.49
CA ILE A 145 13.98 -15.51 20.62
C ILE A 145 15.14 -16.01 21.49
N VAL A 146 16.29 -16.31 20.88
CA VAL A 146 17.49 -16.80 21.58
C VAL A 146 18.44 -15.64 21.93
N ALA A 147 18.62 -14.70 20.99
CA ALA A 147 19.60 -13.63 21.14
C ALA A 147 19.18 -12.57 22.18
N VAL A 148 17.88 -12.29 22.34
CA VAL A 148 17.39 -11.30 23.32
C VAL A 148 17.63 -11.74 24.76
N PRO A 149 17.26 -12.96 25.20
CA PRO A 149 17.60 -13.43 26.55
C PRO A 149 19.11 -13.46 26.80
N LEU A 150 19.90 -13.87 25.80
CA LEU A 150 21.36 -13.89 25.93
C LEU A 150 21.93 -12.47 26.13
N LEU A 151 21.40 -11.48 25.42
CA LEU A 151 21.78 -10.08 25.60
C LEU A 151 21.51 -9.60 27.04
N TRP A 152 20.38 -9.99 27.63
CA TRP A 152 20.07 -9.63 29.02
C TRP A 152 21.01 -10.30 30.03
N LEU A 153 21.42 -11.54 29.78
CA LEU A 153 22.45 -12.21 30.60
C LEU A 153 23.80 -11.49 30.48
N MET A 154 24.15 -11.00 29.29
CA MET A 154 25.35 -10.18 29.09
C MET A 154 25.26 -8.86 29.87
N TYR A 155 24.08 -8.21 29.89
CA TYR A 155 23.85 -7.00 30.68
C TYR A 155 23.91 -7.27 32.19
N LEU A 156 23.43 -8.43 32.65
CA LEU A 156 23.61 -8.85 34.04
C LEU A 156 25.08 -9.01 34.41
N ALA A 157 25.82 -9.75 33.59
CA ALA A 157 27.23 -9.98 33.84
C ALA A 157 28.01 -8.66 33.87
N ALA A 158 27.70 -7.73 32.95
CA ALA A 158 28.25 -6.39 32.95
C ALA A 158 27.87 -5.59 34.19
N ALA A 159 26.60 -5.62 34.62
CA ALA A 159 26.15 -4.93 35.83
C ALA A 159 26.83 -5.46 37.09
N VAL A 160 27.08 -6.77 37.19
CA VAL A 160 27.80 -7.37 38.33
C VAL A 160 29.31 -7.06 38.29
N ALA A 161 29.91 -7.02 37.11
CA ALA A 161 31.36 -6.83 36.96
C ALA A 161 31.81 -5.36 37.05
N PHE A 162 30.97 -4.42 36.59
CA PHE A 162 31.35 -3.00 36.45
C PHE A 162 30.64 -2.04 37.41
N THR A 163 29.77 -2.53 38.30
CA THR A 163 28.98 -1.66 39.19
C THR A 163 28.95 -2.19 40.62
N ASP A 164 29.18 -1.29 41.59
CA ASP A 164 29.08 -1.58 43.04
C ASP A 164 27.63 -1.50 43.56
N TRP A 165 26.65 -1.82 42.72
CA TRP A 165 25.24 -1.73 43.08
C TRP A 165 24.82 -2.85 44.03
N TYR A 166 23.88 -2.54 44.93
CA TYR A 166 23.28 -3.56 45.79
C TYR A 166 22.65 -4.67 44.95
N TRP A 167 22.79 -5.91 45.42
CA TRP A 167 22.26 -7.08 44.74
C TRP A 167 20.74 -6.98 44.49
N SER A 168 20.02 -6.33 45.40
CA SER A 168 18.59 -6.01 45.24
C SER A 168 18.30 -5.10 44.04
N SER A 169 19.14 -4.09 43.78
CA SER A 169 19.02 -3.20 42.62
C SER A 169 19.29 -3.93 41.31
N ILE A 170 20.31 -4.80 41.29
CA ILE A 170 20.64 -5.62 40.10
C ILE A 170 19.51 -6.60 39.78
N MET A 171 18.93 -7.24 40.80
CA MET A 171 17.77 -8.13 40.61
C MET A 171 16.52 -7.39 40.18
N LEU A 172 16.26 -6.20 40.73
CA LEU A 172 15.15 -5.35 40.29
C LEU A 172 15.32 -4.94 38.83
N LEU A 173 16.54 -4.59 38.41
CA LEU A 173 16.86 -4.29 37.03
C LEU A 173 16.62 -5.52 36.14
N MET A 174 17.11 -6.70 36.53
CA MET A 174 16.90 -7.96 35.81
C MET A 174 15.43 -8.28 35.59
N VAL A 175 14.61 -8.19 36.65
CA VAL A 175 13.17 -8.49 36.57
C VAL A 175 12.41 -7.44 35.74
N SER A 176 12.89 -6.19 35.71
CA SER A 176 12.26 -5.12 34.93
C SER A 176 12.69 -5.07 33.45
N PHE A 177 13.81 -5.69 33.07
CA PHE A 177 14.30 -5.72 31.68
C PHE A 177 13.27 -6.21 30.65
N PRO A 178 12.52 -7.32 30.86
CA PRO A 178 11.50 -7.76 29.92
C PRO A 178 10.39 -6.71 29.72
N LEU A 179 10.02 -6.03 30.80
CA LEU A 179 9.00 -4.98 30.79
C LEU A 179 9.48 -3.76 29.99
N PHE A 180 10.70 -3.27 30.29
CA PHE A 180 11.32 -2.16 29.56
C PHE A 180 11.55 -2.48 28.08
N SER A 181 11.95 -3.71 27.76
CA SER A 181 12.12 -4.15 26.38
C SER A 181 10.79 -4.20 25.64
N PHE A 182 9.74 -4.77 26.25
CA PHE A 182 8.41 -4.80 25.67
C PHE A 182 7.86 -3.40 25.39
N PHE A 183 7.87 -2.51 26.39
CA PHE A 183 7.40 -1.14 26.20
C PHE A 183 8.27 -0.37 25.22
N GLY A 184 9.58 -0.56 25.27
CA GLY A 184 10.49 0.09 24.35
C GLY A 184 10.25 -0.29 22.89
N VAL A 185 10.08 -1.58 22.58
CA VAL A 185 9.71 -2.02 21.21
C VAL A 185 8.36 -1.45 20.79
N ARG A 186 7.36 -1.48 21.68
CA ARG A 186 6.04 -0.87 21.42
C ARG A 186 6.13 0.64 21.18
N SER A 187 7.00 1.35 21.91
CA SER A 187 7.25 2.77 21.72
C SER A 187 7.99 3.07 20.41
N VAL A 188 8.85 2.17 19.92
CA VAL A 188 9.45 2.29 18.58
C VAL A 188 8.40 2.13 17.48
N GLU A 189 7.50 1.16 17.62
CA GLU A 189 6.39 0.99 16.67
C GLU A 189 5.49 2.22 16.65
N ALA A 190 5.02 2.65 17.82
CA ALA A 190 4.19 3.84 17.96
C ALA A 190 4.89 5.11 17.44
N GLY A 191 6.16 5.31 17.82
CA GLY A 191 6.96 6.44 17.36
C GLY A 191 7.15 6.47 15.84
N MET A 192 7.36 5.31 15.20
CA MET A 192 7.49 5.22 13.74
C MET A 192 6.17 5.54 13.01
N ILE A 193 5.03 5.20 13.61
CA ILE A 193 3.71 5.57 13.09
C ILE A 193 3.51 7.08 13.24
N GLU A 194 3.79 7.63 14.42
CA GLU A 194 3.65 9.06 14.71
C GLU A 194 4.53 9.92 13.81
N LEU A 195 5.78 9.52 13.56
CA LEU A 195 6.69 10.22 12.65
C LEU A 195 6.14 10.36 11.23
N LYS A 196 5.36 9.38 10.75
CA LYS A 196 4.70 9.48 9.43
C LYS A 196 3.57 10.51 9.45
N THR A 197 2.87 10.65 10.57
CA THR A 197 1.80 11.64 10.76
C THR A 197 2.33 13.06 10.95
N VAL A 198 3.48 13.22 11.60
CA VAL A 198 4.13 14.52 11.80
C VAL A 198 4.66 15.10 10.49
N ARG A 199 5.09 14.27 9.54
CA ARG A 199 5.61 14.74 8.24
C ARG A 199 4.65 15.66 7.46
N PRO A 200 3.38 15.30 7.18
CA PRO A 200 2.45 16.18 6.47
C PRO A 200 2.12 17.44 7.28
N LEU A 201 2.09 17.35 8.61
CA LEU A 201 1.86 18.47 9.51
C LEU A 201 3.03 19.48 9.47
N PHE A 202 4.27 18.98 9.40
CA PHE A 202 5.45 19.82 9.20
C PHE A 202 5.39 20.59 7.87
N TYR A 203 4.99 19.94 6.77
CA TYR A 203 4.84 20.63 5.49
C TYR A 203 3.75 21.72 5.54
N ARG A 204 2.71 21.57 6.37
CA ARG A 204 1.67 22.60 6.55
C ARG A 204 2.22 23.92 7.12
N LEU A 205 3.36 23.90 7.83
CA LEU A 205 4.00 25.10 8.37
C LEU A 205 4.60 25.99 7.27
N LEU A 206 4.87 25.42 6.09
CA LEU A 206 5.43 26.14 4.95
C LEU A 206 4.31 26.67 4.05
N PRO A 207 4.31 27.97 3.69
CA PRO A 207 3.19 28.62 3.00
C PRO A 207 2.88 27.99 1.62
N THR A 208 3.89 27.58 0.87
CA THR A 208 3.73 26.94 -0.46
C THR A 208 2.99 25.61 -0.37
N TYR A 209 3.34 24.79 0.62
CA TYR A 209 2.76 23.47 0.81
C TYR A 209 1.38 23.56 1.45
N LYS A 210 1.15 24.55 2.33
CA LYS A 210 -0.18 24.86 2.88
C LYS A 210 -1.20 25.15 1.78
N ALA A 211 -0.88 26.03 0.83
CA ALA A 211 -1.79 26.33 -0.28
C ALA A 211 -2.13 25.08 -1.12
N THR A 212 -1.14 24.21 -1.34
CA THR A 212 -1.37 22.95 -2.06
C THR A 212 -2.22 21.98 -1.25
N GLN A 213 -2.01 21.89 0.06
CA GLN A 213 -2.79 21.03 0.95
C GLN A 213 -4.25 21.50 1.08
N ASP A 214 -4.47 22.81 1.15
CA ASP A 214 -5.81 23.39 1.29
C ASP A 214 -6.65 23.22 -0.01
N GLU A 215 -5.99 22.99 -1.15
CA GLU A 215 -6.61 22.67 -2.45
C GLU A 215 -6.98 21.17 -2.61
N LEU A 216 -6.31 20.26 -1.90
CA LEU A 216 -6.53 18.80 -2.01
C LEU A 216 -7.97 18.34 -1.71
N PRO A 217 -8.69 18.87 -0.70
CA PRO A 217 -10.09 18.52 -0.48
C PRO A 217 -10.97 18.84 -1.69
N ARG A 218 -10.71 19.97 -2.36
CA ARG A 218 -11.44 20.39 -3.56
C ARG A 218 -11.17 19.45 -4.72
N GLN A 219 -9.89 19.19 -5.01
CA GLN A 219 -9.47 18.24 -6.04
C GLN A 219 -10.05 16.85 -5.80
N ARG A 220 -10.09 16.40 -4.55
CA ARG A 220 -10.67 15.10 -4.18
C ARG A 220 -12.17 15.05 -4.48
N ALA A 221 -12.92 16.10 -4.15
CA ALA A 221 -14.35 16.17 -4.42
C ALA A 221 -14.66 16.19 -5.93
N GLU A 222 -13.89 16.96 -6.70
CA GLU A 222 -13.97 16.99 -8.16
C GLU A 222 -13.68 15.62 -8.76
N LEU A 223 -12.59 14.97 -8.37
CA LEU A 223 -12.19 13.66 -8.86
C LEU A 223 -13.18 12.55 -8.45
N GLN A 224 -13.76 12.65 -7.26
CA GLN A 224 -14.83 11.75 -6.81
C GLN A 224 -16.09 11.88 -7.67
N LYS A 225 -16.45 13.08 -8.09
CA LYS A 225 -17.55 13.31 -9.03
C LYS A 225 -17.22 12.73 -10.40
N GLU A 226 -16.04 13.03 -10.94
CA GLU A 226 -15.60 12.51 -12.25
C GLU A 226 -15.57 10.98 -12.29
N VAL A 227 -15.02 10.32 -11.26
CA VAL A 227 -14.99 8.85 -11.19
C VAL A 227 -16.41 8.27 -11.18
N ARG A 228 -17.35 8.89 -10.44
CA ARG A 228 -18.74 8.42 -10.40
C ARG A 228 -19.46 8.64 -11.72
N GLU A 229 -19.24 9.77 -12.37
CA GLU A 229 -19.81 10.08 -13.68
C GLU A 229 -19.26 9.13 -14.74
N PHE A 230 -17.96 8.84 -14.72
CA PHE A 230 -17.32 7.86 -15.59
C PHE A 230 -17.92 6.46 -15.39
N VAL A 231 -18.03 5.99 -14.15
CA VAL A 231 -18.66 4.68 -13.86
C VAL A 231 -20.12 4.66 -14.32
N LYS A 232 -20.87 5.76 -14.15
CA LYS A 232 -22.25 5.88 -14.62
C LYS A 232 -22.34 5.84 -16.15
N LYS A 233 -21.47 6.56 -16.86
CA LYS A 233 -21.40 6.59 -18.33
C LYS A 233 -21.15 5.18 -18.89
N TYR A 234 -20.21 4.44 -18.31
CA TYR A 234 -19.83 3.11 -18.80
C TYR A 234 -20.52 1.94 -18.07
N SER A 235 -21.50 2.22 -17.22
CA SER A 235 -22.33 1.22 -16.55
C SER A 235 -22.94 0.18 -17.52
N PRO A 236 -23.45 0.57 -18.71
CA PRO A 236 -23.99 -0.41 -19.67
C PRO A 236 -22.94 -1.38 -20.21
N HIS A 237 -21.71 -0.93 -20.41
CA HIS A 237 -20.60 -1.75 -20.91
C HIS A 237 -20.04 -2.68 -19.83
N LEU A 238 -20.15 -2.29 -18.55
CA LEU A 238 -19.71 -3.09 -17.41
C LEU A 238 -20.72 -4.19 -17.04
N GLY A 239 -22.00 -4.02 -17.39
CA GLY A 239 -23.07 -5.00 -17.15
C GLY A 239 -23.15 -5.44 -15.68
N LYS A 240 -22.99 -6.75 -15.45
CA LYS A 240 -23.06 -7.40 -14.12
C LYS A 240 -22.05 -6.82 -13.10
N LEU A 241 -20.96 -6.20 -13.55
CA LEU A 241 -19.95 -5.60 -12.65
C LEU A 241 -20.44 -4.32 -11.97
N ALA A 242 -21.29 -3.53 -12.65
CA ALA A 242 -21.78 -2.25 -12.18
C ALA A 242 -22.97 -2.37 -11.20
N GLU A 243 -23.62 -3.53 -11.15
CA GLU A 243 -24.77 -3.77 -10.29
C GLU A 243 -24.38 -3.85 -8.81
N PRO A 244 -25.12 -3.24 -7.87
CA PRO A 244 -24.80 -3.30 -6.45
C PRO A 244 -25.07 -4.69 -5.82
N LYS A 245 -25.69 -5.62 -6.56
CA LYS A 245 -26.01 -6.97 -6.07
C LYS A 245 -24.74 -7.81 -5.92
N LYS A 246 -24.76 -8.77 -4.99
CA LYS A 246 -23.67 -9.74 -4.80
C LYS A 246 -23.47 -10.53 -6.10
N LEU A 247 -22.27 -10.43 -6.67
CA LEU A 247 -21.90 -11.11 -7.91
C LEU A 247 -21.36 -12.51 -7.59
N ASP A 248 -21.83 -13.53 -8.31
CA ASP A 248 -21.14 -14.82 -8.31
C ASP A 248 -19.90 -14.74 -9.20
N TRP A 249 -18.74 -14.72 -8.57
CA TRP A 249 -17.48 -14.61 -9.25
C TRP A 249 -17.07 -15.86 -10.02
N SER A 250 -17.58 -17.02 -9.66
CA SER A 250 -17.24 -18.28 -10.34
C SER A 250 -17.90 -18.32 -11.71
N GLU A 251 -19.19 -18.01 -11.75
CA GLU A 251 -19.97 -17.89 -12.98
C GLU A 251 -19.42 -16.78 -13.88
N TYR A 252 -19.19 -15.58 -13.32
CA TYR A 252 -18.67 -14.45 -14.09
C TYR A 252 -17.30 -14.74 -14.73
N MET A 253 -16.38 -15.39 -14.01
CA MET A 253 -15.06 -15.71 -14.57
C MET A 253 -15.12 -16.82 -15.62
N HIS A 254 -16.06 -17.76 -15.51
CA HIS A 254 -16.28 -18.78 -16.52
C HIS A 254 -16.84 -18.17 -17.81
N GLU A 255 -17.87 -17.32 -17.70
CA GLU A 255 -18.40 -16.56 -18.84
C GLU A 255 -17.29 -15.74 -19.52
N ARG A 256 -16.48 -15.04 -18.73
CA ARG A 256 -15.39 -14.21 -19.24
C ARG A 256 -14.28 -15.02 -19.91
N SER A 257 -13.91 -16.19 -19.37
CA SER A 257 -12.85 -17.02 -19.97
C SER A 257 -13.28 -17.60 -21.32
N VAL A 258 -14.56 -17.95 -21.46
CA VAL A 258 -15.15 -18.39 -22.73
C VAL A 258 -15.08 -17.27 -23.77
N VAL A 259 -15.51 -16.05 -23.41
CA VAL A 259 -15.45 -14.88 -24.31
C VAL A 259 -14.01 -14.55 -24.73
N LEU A 260 -13.06 -14.61 -23.80
CA LEU A 260 -11.65 -14.37 -24.11
C LEU A 260 -11.06 -15.46 -25.02
N ALA A 261 -11.45 -16.73 -24.81
CA ALA A 261 -11.02 -17.83 -25.66
C ALA A 261 -11.60 -17.71 -27.09
N GLU A 262 -12.84 -17.26 -27.23
CA GLU A 262 -13.46 -17.00 -28.53
C GLU A 262 -12.79 -15.82 -29.24
N LYS A 263 -12.51 -14.73 -28.53
CA LYS A 263 -11.74 -13.58 -29.05
C LYS A 263 -10.34 -14.01 -29.51
N ALA A 264 -9.66 -14.87 -28.75
CA ALA A 264 -8.35 -15.40 -29.14
C ALA A 264 -8.42 -16.23 -30.43
N LYS A 265 -9.42 -17.10 -30.57
CA LYS A 265 -9.64 -17.90 -31.80
C LYS A 265 -9.94 -17.02 -33.03
N LEU A 266 -10.71 -15.95 -32.85
CA LEU A 266 -11.00 -14.98 -33.92
C LEU A 266 -9.78 -14.16 -34.33
N GLN A 267 -8.83 -13.96 -33.41
CA GLN A 267 -7.61 -13.22 -33.70
C GLN A 267 -6.55 -14.11 -34.38
N GLU A 268 -6.57 -15.41 -34.12
CA GLU A 268 -5.71 -16.42 -34.75
C GLU A 268 -6.15 -16.78 -36.18
N SER A 269 -7.40 -16.47 -36.57
CA SER A 269 -7.91 -16.67 -37.93
C SER A 269 -7.61 -15.51 -38.90
N ILE A 270 -6.98 -14.44 -38.44
CA ILE A 270 -6.50 -13.34 -39.29
C ILE A 270 -5.11 -13.75 -39.82
N PRO A 271 -4.93 -13.97 -41.14
CA PRO A 271 -3.63 -14.35 -41.68
C PRO A 271 -2.60 -13.24 -41.41
N PRO A 272 -1.33 -13.58 -41.17
CA PRO A 272 -0.29 -12.58 -40.97
C PRO A 272 -0.26 -11.63 -42.18
N PRO A 273 -0.04 -10.32 -41.97
CA PRO A 273 0.10 -9.39 -43.08
C PRO A 273 1.18 -9.91 -44.05
N PRO A 274 0.99 -9.79 -45.37
CA PRO A 274 1.99 -10.23 -46.33
C PRO A 274 3.31 -9.52 -46.00
N PRO A 275 4.46 -10.21 -46.12
CA PRO A 275 5.74 -9.60 -45.86
C PRO A 275 5.85 -8.34 -46.72
N VAL A 276 6.08 -7.21 -46.06
CA VAL A 276 6.47 -5.97 -46.73
C VAL A 276 7.71 -6.33 -47.53
N ARG A 277 7.62 -6.22 -48.87
CA ARG A 277 8.80 -6.28 -49.72
C ARG A 277 9.58 -5.02 -49.41
N ASP A 278 10.66 -5.18 -48.66
CA ASP A 278 11.67 -4.15 -48.55
C ASP A 278 12.23 -3.91 -49.96
N GLU A 279 12.04 -2.70 -50.48
CA GLU A 279 12.80 -2.23 -51.63
C GLU A 279 14.27 -2.17 -51.22
N GLU A 280 15.11 -2.85 -51.99
CA GLU A 280 16.55 -2.84 -51.87
C GLU A 280 17.07 -1.42 -52.14
N ASP A 281 17.49 -0.72 -51.08
CA ASP A 281 18.56 0.26 -51.18
C ASP A 281 19.71 -0.23 -50.28
N GLY A 282 20.81 -0.58 -50.93
CA GLY A 282 21.94 -1.23 -50.29
C GLY A 282 22.78 -0.27 -49.47
N GLU A 283 23.15 -0.68 -48.26
CA GLU A 283 24.43 -0.27 -47.67
C GLU A 283 24.91 -1.26 -46.59
N GLU A 284 26.12 -1.76 -46.83
CA GLU A 284 27.13 -2.32 -45.94
C GLU A 284 26.77 -3.35 -44.84
N ARG A 285 27.20 -4.59 -45.15
CA ARG A 285 27.45 -5.72 -44.27
C ARG A 285 28.44 -5.39 -43.14
N ARG A 286 28.00 -5.52 -41.87
CA ARG A 286 28.88 -5.86 -40.74
C ARG A 286 28.30 -7.03 -39.96
N GLU A 287 29.06 -8.11 -39.95
CA GLU A 287 28.78 -9.36 -39.26
C GLU A 287 29.01 -9.20 -37.75
N GLY A 288 28.07 -9.69 -36.94
CA GLY A 288 28.29 -9.90 -35.50
C GLY A 288 27.02 -9.98 -34.66
N GLU A 289 26.81 -11.17 -34.09
CA GLU A 289 26.03 -11.53 -32.89
C GLU A 289 24.72 -12.32 -33.11
N ALA A 290 24.69 -13.48 -32.45
CA ALA A 290 23.70 -14.53 -32.54
C ALA A 290 22.43 -14.17 -31.75
N GLU A 291 21.27 -14.30 -32.39
CA GLU A 291 19.97 -14.22 -31.73
C GLU A 291 19.55 -15.62 -31.25
N ASP A 292 19.49 -15.80 -29.93
CA ASP A 292 18.80 -16.90 -29.27
C ASP A 292 17.27 -16.70 -29.40
N GLU A 293 16.60 -17.61 -30.10
CA GLU A 293 15.14 -17.73 -30.16
C GLU A 293 14.53 -17.93 -28.76
N ILE A 294 13.85 -16.93 -28.21
CA ILE A 294 12.98 -17.11 -27.03
C ILE A 294 11.57 -17.48 -27.50
N SER A 295 11.37 -18.77 -27.74
CA SER A 295 10.05 -19.40 -27.71
C SER A 295 9.44 -19.22 -26.31
N SER A 296 8.28 -18.57 -26.23
CA SER A 296 7.55 -18.39 -24.98
C SER A 296 6.61 -19.59 -24.75
N PRO A 297 6.83 -20.45 -23.73
CA PRO A 297 5.88 -21.51 -23.45
C PRO A 297 4.69 -20.98 -22.63
N MET A 298 3.49 -21.38 -23.07
CA MET A 298 2.21 -21.22 -22.37
C MET A 298 2.30 -21.63 -20.89
N PRO A 299 1.75 -20.85 -19.94
CA PRO A 299 1.76 -21.23 -18.54
C PRO A 299 0.75 -22.37 -18.29
N THR A 300 1.27 -23.59 -18.12
CA THR A 300 0.52 -24.71 -17.55
C THR A 300 0.25 -24.44 -16.07
N ILE A 301 -1.02 -24.28 -15.70
CA ILE A 301 -1.46 -24.20 -14.30
C ILE A 301 -1.18 -25.55 -13.64
N THR A 302 -0.09 -25.65 -12.87
CA THR A 302 0.18 -26.80 -12.02
C THR A 302 -0.51 -26.64 -10.67
N LYS A 303 -0.83 -27.78 -10.05
CA LYS A 303 -1.62 -28.02 -8.82
C LYS A 303 -1.13 -27.32 -7.54
N PHE A 304 -0.21 -26.36 -7.64
CA PHE A 304 0.34 -25.57 -6.52
C PHE A 304 -0.31 -24.19 -6.34
N HIS A 305 -1.32 -23.84 -7.15
CA HIS A 305 -2.11 -22.60 -7.01
C HIS A 305 -3.34 -22.75 -6.10
N ASP A 306 -3.31 -23.69 -5.14
CA ASP A 306 -4.40 -23.84 -4.19
C ASP A 306 -4.32 -22.75 -3.10
N ILE A 307 -5.02 -21.65 -3.35
CA ILE A 307 -5.21 -20.51 -2.45
C ILE A 307 -6.11 -20.84 -1.23
N SER A 308 -6.50 -22.09 -1.06
CA SER A 308 -7.27 -22.60 0.10
C SER A 308 -6.57 -22.38 1.44
N ILE A 309 -5.23 -22.25 1.47
CA ILE A 309 -4.44 -22.02 2.69
C ILE A 309 -4.64 -20.61 3.28
N LEU A 310 -5.06 -19.63 2.47
CA LEU A 310 -5.33 -18.27 2.95
C LEU A 310 -6.67 -18.13 3.70
N GLY A 311 -7.48 -19.19 3.76
CA GLY A 311 -8.80 -19.18 4.39
C GLY A 311 -8.81 -19.21 5.93
N LYS A 312 -7.66 -19.25 6.62
CA LYS A 312 -7.62 -19.47 8.09
C LYS A 312 -6.89 -18.42 8.93
N SER A 313 -6.39 -17.31 8.36
CA SER A 313 -5.73 -16.25 9.16
C SER A 313 -6.55 -14.96 9.16
N GLU A 314 -7.68 -14.98 9.87
CA GLU A 314 -8.54 -13.80 10.06
C GLU A 314 -7.94 -12.76 11.02
N LYS A 315 -6.80 -13.04 11.68
CA LYS A 315 -6.31 -12.18 12.78
C LYS A 315 -5.30 -11.12 12.37
N SER A 316 -4.50 -11.33 11.31
CA SER A 316 -3.41 -10.39 10.96
C SER A 316 -3.86 -9.25 10.02
N VAL A 317 -4.89 -9.46 9.21
CA VAL A 317 -5.47 -8.42 8.32
C VAL A 317 -6.43 -7.51 9.08
N VAL A 318 -6.98 -8.00 10.20
CA VAL A 318 -7.91 -7.26 11.07
C VAL A 318 -7.23 -6.10 11.80
N ASP A 319 -5.91 -6.13 11.97
CA ASP A 319 -5.16 -5.10 12.72
C ASP A 319 -4.84 -3.86 11.86
N LEU A 320 -4.46 -4.06 10.59
CA LEU A 320 -4.30 -2.96 9.61
C LEU A 320 -5.65 -2.32 9.26
N ALA A 321 -6.70 -3.14 9.09
CA ALA A 321 -8.06 -2.65 8.92
C ALA A 321 -8.63 -2.02 10.21
N GLY A 322 -8.09 -2.39 11.38
CA GLY A 322 -8.43 -1.83 12.69
C GLY A 322 -7.93 -0.40 12.88
N LEU A 323 -6.73 -0.10 12.38
CA LEU A 323 -6.18 1.26 12.37
C LEU A 323 -6.91 2.18 11.38
N GLU A 324 -7.35 1.65 10.22
CA GLU A 324 -8.21 2.38 9.27
C GLU A 324 -9.66 2.56 9.80
N ARG A 325 -10.09 1.73 10.75
CA ARG A 325 -11.44 1.70 11.36
C ARG A 325 -11.68 2.78 12.43
N SER A 326 -10.72 3.63 12.80
CA SER A 326 -10.96 4.61 13.89
C SER A 326 -11.19 6.05 13.44
N MET A 327 -10.87 6.46 12.20
CA MET A 327 -10.84 7.90 11.85
C MET A 327 -11.28 8.22 10.41
N SER A 328 -12.57 8.05 10.10
CA SER A 328 -13.06 8.34 8.74
C SER A 328 -14.46 8.97 8.61
N CYS A 329 -14.86 9.82 9.57
CA CYS A 329 -15.43 11.15 9.28
C CYS A 329 -15.55 11.99 10.58
N PRO A 330 -15.23 13.30 10.57
CA PRO A 330 -15.72 14.21 11.60
C PRO A 330 -17.17 14.64 11.26
N PRO A 331 -18.01 14.96 12.26
CA PRO A 331 -19.30 15.61 12.01
C PRO A 331 -19.10 16.96 11.29
N GLY A 332 -19.94 17.29 10.29
CA GLY A 332 -19.94 18.60 9.61
C GLY A 332 -19.25 18.70 8.24
N TYR A 333 -18.62 17.65 7.71
CA TYR A 333 -17.94 17.71 6.39
C TYR A 333 -18.89 18.02 5.21
N GLN A 334 -20.17 17.64 5.32
CA GLN A 334 -21.18 17.95 4.30
C GLN A 334 -21.53 19.45 4.28
N GLU A 335 -21.60 20.09 5.45
CA GLU A 335 -21.91 21.52 5.58
C GLU A 335 -20.79 22.39 5.00
N LEU A 336 -19.53 22.01 5.25
CA LEU A 336 -18.35 22.68 4.69
C LEU A 336 -18.28 22.57 3.15
N ALA A 337 -18.66 21.41 2.59
CA ALA A 337 -18.74 21.24 1.14
C ALA A 337 -19.85 22.10 0.51
N GLU A 338 -20.97 22.29 1.21
CA GLU A 338 -22.08 23.14 0.79
C GLU A 338 -21.79 24.64 0.95
N GLU A 339 -21.11 25.05 2.03
CA GLU A 339 -20.67 26.44 2.23
C GLU A 339 -19.67 26.89 1.18
N VAL A 340 -18.69 26.04 0.84
CA VAL A 340 -17.70 26.34 -0.20
C VAL A 340 -18.36 26.40 -1.58
N ALA A 341 -19.39 25.58 -1.84
CA ALA A 341 -20.18 25.66 -3.06
C ALA A 341 -20.99 26.97 -3.15
N LYS A 342 -21.56 27.45 -2.04
CA LYS A 342 -22.26 28.74 -1.96
C LYS A 342 -21.33 29.93 -2.13
N GLN A 343 -20.13 29.92 -1.53
CA GLN A 343 -19.15 31.00 -1.68
C GLN A 343 -18.71 31.19 -3.14
N ARG A 344 -18.63 30.12 -3.94
CA ARG A 344 -18.35 30.19 -5.38
C ARG A 344 -19.50 30.74 -6.22
N GLN A 345 -20.75 30.56 -5.81
CA GLN A 345 -21.92 31.08 -6.52
C GLN A 345 -22.20 32.56 -6.22
N GLY A 346 -21.67 33.10 -5.11
CA GLY A 346 -21.82 34.51 -4.74
C GLY A 346 -20.72 35.46 -5.24
N SER A 347 -19.75 34.96 -6.02
CA SER A 347 -18.64 35.77 -6.60
C SER A 347 -18.73 35.92 -8.13
N VAL A 348 -19.92 35.82 -8.70
CA VAL A 348 -20.20 36.09 -10.13
C VAL A 348 -21.07 37.32 -10.26
#